data_AF-A0A4S8LI91-F1
#
_entry.id   AF-A0A4S8LI91-F1
#
_cell.length_a   1.000
_cell.length_b   1.000
_cell.length_c   1.000
_cell.angle_alpha   90.00
_cell.angle_beta   90.00
_cell.angle_gamma   90.00
#
_symmetry.space_group_name_H-M   'P 1'
#
loop_
_entity.id
_entity.type
_entity.pdbx_description
1 polymer ?
#
loop_
_entity_poly.entity_id
_entity_poly.type
_entity_poly.pdbx_seq_one_letter_code
_entity_poly.pdbx_strand_id
1 'polypeptide(L)' 'PCIVIRRTLGGAYVLAEMDGSVIANKIAAFRVYPYAARRKVKLPSNLEELTGMSAKELDRVVNGPEPD' A
#
# COMPACT_ATOMS: atom_id res chain seq x y z
N PRO A 1 -5.06 9.71 1.72
CA PRO A 1 -4.65 8.62 0.81
C PRO A 1 -5.07 7.31 1.45
N CYS A 2 -5.39 6.29 0.67
CA CYS A 2 -5.85 5.01 1.19
C CYS A 2 -4.85 3.91 0.81
N ILE A 3 -4.77 2.87 1.63
CA ILE A 3 -3.93 1.70 1.43
C ILE A 3 -4.78 0.62 0.77
N VAL A 4 -4.29 0.02 -0.31
CA VAL A 4 -4.93 -1.14 -0.93
C VAL A 4 -4.67 -2.36 -0.05
N ILE A 5 -5.73 -2.93 0.51
CA ILE A 5 -5.64 -4.19 1.27
C ILE A 5 -5.71 -5.37 0.30
N ARG A 6 -6.62 -5.29 -0.67
CA ARG A 6 -6.88 -6.38 -1.60
C ARG A 6 -7.50 -5.86 -2.89
N ARG A 7 -7.10 -6.46 -4.01
CA ARG A 7 -7.80 -6.36 -5.29
C ARG A 7 -8.69 -7.58 -5.48
N THR A 8 -9.93 -7.35 -5.90
CA THR A 8 -10.89 -8.43 -6.19
C THR A 8 -10.74 -8.91 -7.63
N LEU A 9 -11.21 -10.12 -7.93
CA LEU A 9 -11.18 -10.69 -9.30
C LEU A 9 -11.86 -9.77 -10.34
N GLY A 10 -12.92 -9.05 -9.93
CA GLY A 10 -13.62 -8.06 -10.77
C GLY A 10 -12.92 -6.69 -10.85
N GLY A 11 -11.71 -6.56 -10.30
CA GLY A 11 -10.89 -5.35 -10.35
C GLY A 11 -11.25 -4.26 -9.34
N ALA A 12 -12.25 -4.46 -8.46
CA ALA A 12 -12.51 -3.52 -7.38
C ALA A 12 -11.50 -3.68 -6.23
N TYR A 13 -11.27 -2.60 -5.47
CA TYR A 13 -10.35 -2.55 -4.34
C TYR A 13 -11.09 -2.57 -3.00
N VAL A 14 -10.49 -3.25 -2.02
CA VAL A 14 -10.77 -3.06 -0.60
C VAL A 14 -9.69 -2.13 -0.07
N LEU A 15 -10.09 -0.99 0.51
CA LEU A 15 -9.20 0.08 0.93
C LEU A 15 -9.25 0.28 2.44
N ALA A 16 -8.12 0.64 3.04
CA ALA A 16 -8.02 1.18 4.38
C ALA A 16 -7.58 2.65 4.36
N GLU A 17 -8.10 3.42 5.30
CA GLU A 17 -7.55 4.72 5.68
C GLU A 17 -6.20 4.54 6.40
N MET A 18 -5.44 5.62 6.54
CA MET A 18 -4.09 5.58 7.14
C MET A 18 -4.08 5.22 8.64
N ASP A 19 -5.21 5.33 9.32
CA ASP A 19 -5.40 4.92 10.70
C ASP A 19 -5.71 3.41 10.85
N GLY A 20 -5.80 2.69 9.72
CA GLY A 20 -6.15 1.27 9.69
C GLY A 20 -7.66 0.99 9.59
N SER A 21 -8.52 2.02 9.59
CA SER A 21 -9.96 1.86 9.39
C SER A 21 -10.26 1.38 7.97
N VAL A 22 -11.00 0.28 7.83
CA VAL A 22 -11.36 -0.28 6.52
C VAL A 22 -12.63 0.39 5.98
N ILE A 23 -12.58 0.83 4.72
CA ILE A 23 -13.77 1.34 4.03
C ILE A 23 -14.72 0.16 3.77
N ALA A 24 -15.93 0.23 4.33
CA ALA A 24 -16.90 -0.88 4.30
C ALA A 24 -17.29 -1.33 2.88
N ASN A 25 -17.24 -0.41 1.91
CA ASN A 25 -17.64 -0.68 0.52
C ASN A 25 -16.43 -1.00 -0.38
N LYS A 26 -16.63 -1.91 -1.32
CA LYS A 26 -15.67 -2.15 -2.41
C LYS A 26 -15.65 -0.95 -3.35
N ILE A 27 -14.45 -0.48 -3.71
CA ILE A 27 -14.27 0.68 -4.57
C ILE A 27 -13.87 0.23 -5.98
N ALA A 28 -14.65 0.59 -6.99
CA ALA A 28 -14.35 0.24 -8.38
C ALA A 28 -13.01 0.85 -8.84
N ALA A 29 -12.23 0.12 -9.65
CA ALA A 29 -10.90 0.57 -10.09
C ALA A 29 -10.88 1.97 -10.73
N PHE A 30 -11.88 2.30 -11.56
CA PHE A 30 -11.94 3.60 -12.23
C PHE A 30 -12.20 4.79 -11.28
N ARG A 31 -12.52 4.53 -10.01
CA ARG A 31 -12.70 5.56 -8.97
C ARG A 31 -11.43 5.80 -8.15
N VAL A 32 -10.38 5.02 -8.36
CA VAL A 32 -9.13 5.12 -7.60
C VAL A 32 -8.07 5.82 -8.45
N TYR A 33 -7.45 6.85 -7.89
CA TYR A 33 -6.28 7.49 -8.48
C TYR A 33 -5.02 7.03 -7.74
N PRO A 34 -3.98 6.54 -8.45
CA PRO A 34 -2.72 6.13 -7.81
C PRO A 34 -2.09 7.27 -7.02
N TYR A 35 -1.56 6.96 -5.84
CA TYR A 35 -0.93 7.98 -5.01
C TYR A 35 0.44 8.38 -5.57
N ALA A 36 0.54 9.60 -6.08
CA ALA A 36 1.80 10.21 -6.46
C ALA A 36 2.41 10.98 -5.28
N ALA A 37 3.53 10.49 -4.76
CA ALA A 37 4.21 11.15 -3.64
C ALA A 37 4.74 12.54 -4.02
N ARG A 38 4.35 13.57 -3.26
CA ARG A 38 4.75 14.97 -3.52
C ARG A 38 6.22 15.27 -3.17
N ARG A 39 6.82 14.50 -2.24
CA ARG A 39 8.23 14.62 -1.88
C ARG A 39 8.82 13.26 -1.54
N LYS A 40 10.13 13.11 -1.75
CA LYS A 40 10.89 11.98 -1.24
C LYS A 40 11.18 12.20 0.24
N VAL A 41 10.79 11.27 1.09
CA VAL A 41 11.07 11.29 2.53
C VAL A 41 12.18 10.28 2.79
N LYS A 42 13.23 10.68 3.53
CA LYS A 42 14.24 9.73 3.99
C LYS A 42 13.61 8.86 5.08
N LEU A 43 13.67 7.55 4.87
CA LEU A 43 13.21 6.59 5.88
C LEU A 43 14.12 6.66 7.11
N PRO A 44 13.57 6.47 8.32
CA PRO A 44 14.36 6.50 9.54
C PRO A 44 15.34 5.32 9.59
N SER A 45 16.47 5.48 10.29
CA SER A 45 17.52 4.46 10.36
C SER A 45 17.08 3.19 11.11
N ASN A 46 16.08 3.30 11.98
CA ASN A 46 15.52 2.18 12.75
C ASN A 46 14.29 1.53 12.07
N LEU A 47 14.13 1.69 10.76
CA LEU A 47 12.97 1.14 10.05
C LEU A 47 12.87 -0.39 10.20
N GLU A 48 14.01 -1.08 10.15
CA GLU A 48 14.06 -2.55 10.26
C GLU A 48 13.55 -3.03 11.63
N GLU A 49 13.81 -2.28 12.70
CA GLU A 49 13.25 -2.58 14.04
C GLU A 49 11.74 -2.33 14.11
N LEU A 50 11.25 -1.31 13.40
CA LEU A 50 9.84 -0.92 13.42
C LEU A 50 8.96 -1.87 12.62
N THR A 51 9.45 -2.35 11.48
CA THR A 51 8.66 -3.16 10.53
C THR A 51 9.03 -4.64 10.53
N GLY A 52 10.22 -4.99 11.05
CA GLY A 52 10.79 -6.33 10.94
C GLY A 52 11.24 -6.70 9.52
N MET A 53 11.23 -5.75 8.58
CA MET A 53 11.60 -5.98 7.18
C MET A 53 12.95 -5.35 6.86
N SER A 54 13.85 -6.14 6.28
CA SER A 54 15.13 -5.65 5.76
C SER A 54 14.94 -4.74 4.54
N ALA A 55 15.94 -3.90 4.25
CA ALA A 55 15.93 -3.06 3.05
C ALA A 55 15.69 -3.86 1.73
N LYS A 56 16.21 -5.09 1.65
CA LYS A 56 16.03 -5.98 0.50
C LYS A 56 14.60 -6.50 0.37
N GLU A 57 13.92 -6.77 1.48
CA GLU A 57 12.52 -7.18 1.48
C GLU A 57 11.61 -6.03 1.11
N LEU A 58 11.91 -4.82 1.60
CA LEU A 58 11.18 -3.62 1.21
C LEU A 58 11.29 -3.35 -0.30
N ASP A 59 12.47 -3.53 -0.89
CA ASP A 59 12.69 -3.40 -2.33
C ASP A 59 11.82 -4.39 -3.14
N ARG A 60 11.66 -5.63 -2.65
CA ARG A 60 10.75 -6.61 -3.26
C ARG A 60 9.29 -6.20 -3.17
N VAL A 61 8.85 -5.54 -2.10
CA VAL A 61 7.46 -5.05 -2.00
C VAL A 61 7.21 -3.93 -3.01
N VAL A 62 8.20 -3.06 -3.25
CA VAL A 62 8.06 -1.93 -4.18
C VAL A 62 8.15 -2.36 -5.65
N ASN A 63 9.09 -3.26 -5.97
CA ASN A 63 9.43 -3.61 -7.36
C ASN A 63 8.97 -5.03 -7.76
N GLY A 64 8.49 -5.82 -6.81
CA GLY A 64 8.03 -7.19 -7.05
C GLY A 64 6.62 -7.25 -7.65
N PRO A 65 6.21 -8.43 -8.15
CA PRO A 65 4.85 -8.64 -8.58
C PRO A 65 3.89 -8.46 -7.39
N GLU A 66 2.75 -7.80 -7.65
CA GLU A 66 1.65 -7.75 -6.69
C GLU A 66 1.23 -9.20 -6.38
N PRO A 67 1.09 -9.58 -5.09
CA PRO A 67 0.60 -10.91 -4.75
C PRO A 67 -0.85 -11.09 -5.22
N ASP A 68 -1.17 -12.28 -5.73
CA ASP A 68 -2.50 -12.66 -6.26
C ASP A 68 -3.63 -12.60 -5.21
#